data_AF-E1ZQT4-F1
#
_entry.id   AF-E1ZQT4-F1
#
_cell.length_a   1.000
_cell.length_b   1.000
_cell.length_c   1.000
_cell.angle_alpha   90.00
_cell.angle_beta   90.00
_cell.angle_gamma   90.00
#
_symmetry.space_group_name_H-M   'P 1'
#
loop_
_entity.id
_entity.type
_entity.pdbx_description
1 polymer ?
#
loop_
_entity_poly.entity_id
_entity_poly.type
_entity_poly.pdbx_seq_one_letter_code
_entity_poly.pdbx_strand_id
1 'polypeptide(L)'
;MNVRFAGFISNLEFFDSEMFRFGRNEAKVMDPQSRLVLEHMHHSFIDAGTRTGQSIAQDAGVYVGVMHIEFLSYLSYMGIAISPNVVTGNGMDFLVGRLSYTFGLSGPCLSTNTACSSSLVATHLANAALVHCESHAAASCGVFMVLLPGTMAGISQLKALSPEGRCKTLDSSADGYGRGEGCTVATIELVDHGNLAIAFICNTVVNQDGRCSSLTAPHGPSQAALITRALSNAGMPPSILKYLAIHGTGT
;
A
#
# COMPACT_ATOMS: atom_id res chain seq x y z
N MET A 1 3.00 20.95 -18.55
CA MET A 1 2.44 20.20 -17.40
C MET A 1 1.07 20.81 -17.12
N ASN A 2 -0.03 20.08 -17.39
CA ASN A 2 -1.39 20.65 -17.33
C ASN A 2 -2.11 20.39 -15.99
N VAL A 3 -1.46 19.70 -15.05
CA VAL A 3 -2.04 19.38 -13.74
C VAL A 3 -1.35 20.22 -12.68
N ARG A 4 -2.15 20.96 -11.90
CA ARG A 4 -1.67 21.89 -10.87
C ARG A 4 -2.04 21.47 -9.45
N PHE A 5 -2.82 20.41 -9.31
CA PHE A 5 -3.41 19.98 -8.05
C PHE A 5 -3.09 18.51 -7.80
N ALA A 6 -2.77 18.19 -6.55
CA ALA A 6 -2.63 16.84 -6.02
C ALA A 6 -2.80 16.88 -4.49
N GLY A 7 -3.14 15.74 -3.89
CA GLY A 7 -3.19 15.58 -2.44
C GLY A 7 -1.81 15.24 -1.88
N PHE A 8 -1.28 16.07 -1.00
CA PHE A 8 0.04 15.86 -0.39
C PHE A 8 -0.07 15.70 1.11
N ILE A 9 0.75 14.80 1.67
CA ILE A 9 0.89 14.63 3.12
C ILE A 9 1.69 15.82 3.67
N SER A 10 1.18 16.43 4.73
CA SER A 10 1.90 17.51 5.44
C SER A 10 2.91 16.92 6.43
N ASN A 11 3.96 17.68 6.73
CA ASN A 11 4.96 17.37 7.77
C ASN A 11 5.73 16.06 7.54
N LEU A 12 6.03 15.74 6.28
CA LEU A 12 6.73 14.50 5.90
C LEU A 12 8.16 14.38 6.46
N GLU A 13 8.73 15.49 6.90
CA GLU A 13 10.02 15.56 7.55
C GLU A 13 10.01 15.02 9.00
N PHE A 14 8.85 14.90 9.64
CA PHE A 14 8.75 14.41 11.01
C PHE A 14 8.84 12.89 11.07
N PHE A 15 9.58 12.40 12.06
CA PHE A 15 9.72 10.98 12.37
C PHE A 15 10.33 10.81 13.75
N ASP A 16 9.72 10.01 14.63
CA ASP A 16 10.28 9.70 15.95
C ASP A 16 11.39 8.63 15.85
N SER A 17 12.58 9.05 15.42
CA SER A 17 13.71 8.14 15.25
C SER A 17 14.16 7.48 16.55
N GLU A 18 13.98 8.15 17.70
CA GLU A 18 14.45 7.65 18.99
C GLU A 18 13.58 6.48 19.48
N MET A 19 12.26 6.61 19.33
CA MET A 19 11.29 5.55 19.61
C MET A 19 11.62 4.26 18.86
N PHE A 20 12.00 4.36 17.58
CA PHE A 20 12.39 3.22 16.75
C PHE A 20 13.89 2.87 16.80
N ARG A 21 14.66 3.53 17.68
CA ARG A 21 16.10 3.29 17.90
C ARG A 21 16.97 3.52 16.66
N PHE A 22 16.58 4.42 15.77
CA PHE A 22 17.39 4.84 14.63
C PHE A 22 18.33 5.99 15.00
N GLY A 23 19.56 5.94 14.47
CA GLY A 23 20.48 7.06 14.59
C GLY A 23 20.00 8.27 13.80
N ARG A 24 20.23 9.50 14.29
CA ARG A 24 19.79 10.74 13.62
C ARG A 24 20.28 10.85 12.16
N ASN A 25 21.50 10.40 11.88
CA ASN A 25 22.06 10.45 10.53
C ASN A 25 21.44 9.39 9.61
N GLU A 26 21.03 8.25 10.14
CA GLU A 26 20.31 7.22 9.39
C GLU A 26 18.90 7.71 9.04
N ALA A 27 18.16 8.21 10.04
CA ALA A 27 16.80 8.72 9.87
C ALA A 27 16.69 9.83 8.82
N LYS A 28 17.68 10.75 8.76
CA LYS A 28 17.71 11.85 7.80
C LYS A 28 17.78 11.42 6.33
N VAL A 29 18.42 10.28 6.06
CA VAL A 29 18.60 9.76 4.69
C VAL A 29 17.72 8.54 4.40
N MET A 30 16.81 8.22 5.32
CA MET A 30 15.81 7.17 5.15
C MET A 30 14.63 7.69 4.33
N ASP A 31 14.18 6.90 3.34
CA ASP A 31 12.98 7.21 2.56
C ASP A 31 11.81 7.51 3.51
N PRO A 32 11.16 8.68 3.38
CA PRO A 32 10.05 9.02 4.26
C PRO A 32 8.86 8.05 4.11
N GLN A 33 8.76 7.25 3.04
CA GLN A 33 7.79 6.16 2.94
C GLN A 33 8.06 5.09 4.00
N SER A 34 9.33 4.73 4.22
CA SER A 34 9.72 3.78 5.26
C SER A 34 9.39 4.32 6.65
N ARG A 35 9.69 5.60 6.90
CA ARG A 35 9.39 6.29 8.17
C ARG A 35 7.89 6.30 8.46
N LEU A 36 7.09 6.65 7.47
CA LEU A 36 5.64 6.73 7.59
C LEU A 36 5.00 5.36 7.83
N VAL A 37 5.47 4.30 7.15
CA VAL A 37 4.95 2.95 7.37
C VAL A 37 5.34 2.41 8.75
N LEU A 38 6.55 2.72 9.25
CA LEU A 38 6.97 2.33 10.60
C LEU A 38 6.01 2.88 11.67
N GLU A 39 5.67 4.17 11.60
CA GLU A 39 4.72 4.80 12.53
C GLU A 39 3.31 4.21 12.42
N HIS A 40 2.79 4.04 11.21
CA HIS A 40 1.45 3.45 11.02
C HIS A 40 1.38 1.98 11.44
N MET A 41 2.44 1.20 11.23
CA MET A 41 2.51 -0.19 11.67
C MET A 41 2.58 -0.29 13.18
N HIS A 42 3.33 0.59 13.84
CA HIS A 42 3.33 0.69 15.30
C HIS A 42 1.92 0.98 15.85
N HIS A 43 1.21 1.97 15.29
CA HIS A 43 -0.16 2.28 15.71
C HIS A 43 -1.13 1.13 15.42
N SER A 44 -1.02 0.47 14.25
CA SER A 44 -1.84 -0.69 13.90
C SER A 44 -1.64 -1.85 14.87
N PHE A 45 -0.41 -2.06 15.34
CA PHE A 45 -0.09 -3.11 16.31
C PHE A 45 -0.61 -2.79 17.71
N ILE A 46 -0.56 -1.53 18.13
CA ILE A 46 -1.20 -1.09 19.38
C ILE A 46 -2.72 -1.26 19.31
N ASP A 47 -3.36 -0.83 18.22
CA ASP A 47 -4.81 -0.97 18.06
C ASP A 47 -5.23 -2.45 18.07
N ALA A 48 -4.54 -3.30 17.33
CA ALA A 48 -4.76 -4.74 17.33
C ALA A 48 -4.61 -5.34 18.73
N GLY A 49 -3.49 -5.06 19.42
CA GLY A 49 -3.26 -5.60 20.75
C GLY A 49 -4.21 -5.05 21.82
N THR A 50 -4.71 -3.82 21.66
CA THR A 50 -5.76 -3.27 22.53
C THR A 50 -7.10 -3.99 22.34
N ARG A 51 -7.42 -4.46 21.13
CA ARG A 51 -8.65 -5.19 20.82
C ARG A 51 -8.59 -6.65 21.24
N THR A 52 -7.45 -7.31 21.03
CA THR A 52 -7.29 -8.75 21.28
C THR A 52 -6.76 -9.05 22.68
N GLY A 53 -6.12 -8.07 23.34
CA GLY A 53 -5.37 -8.27 24.58
C GLY A 53 -4.06 -9.04 24.39
N GLN A 54 -3.62 -9.22 23.14
CA GLN A 54 -2.45 -10.02 22.77
C GLN A 54 -1.45 -9.19 21.96
N SER A 55 -0.16 -9.49 22.10
CA SER A 55 0.86 -8.94 21.20
C SER A 55 0.78 -9.64 19.85
N ILE A 56 1.20 -8.93 18.79
CA ILE A 56 1.38 -9.54 17.46
C ILE A 56 2.32 -10.73 17.53
N ALA A 57 1.96 -11.81 16.83
CA ALA A 57 2.75 -13.03 16.76
C ALA A 57 4.14 -12.76 16.16
N GLN A 58 5.17 -13.41 16.69
CA GLN A 58 6.54 -13.21 16.22
C GLN A 58 6.73 -13.65 14.76
N ASP A 59 5.97 -14.66 14.32
CA ASP A 59 5.96 -15.15 12.95
C ASP A 59 5.07 -14.32 12.02
N ALA A 60 4.64 -13.12 12.43
CA ALA A 60 3.80 -12.29 11.58
C ALA A 60 4.51 -11.90 10.29
N GLY A 61 3.80 -12.00 9.17
CA GLY A 61 4.30 -11.57 7.86
C GLY A 61 4.17 -10.06 7.63
N VAL A 62 4.94 -9.51 6.70
CA VAL A 62 4.92 -8.11 6.28
C VAL A 62 4.80 -8.03 4.76
N TYR A 63 3.71 -7.42 4.29
CA TYR A 63 3.38 -7.32 2.87
C TYR A 63 3.12 -5.87 2.51
N VAL A 64 4.00 -5.26 1.71
CA VAL A 64 3.93 -3.83 1.40
C VAL A 64 3.67 -3.58 -0.07
N GLY A 65 2.53 -2.99 -0.40
CA GLY A 65 2.29 -2.40 -1.71
C GLY A 65 3.00 -1.04 -1.85
N VAL A 66 3.98 -0.95 -2.75
CA VAL A 66 4.76 0.27 -2.99
C VAL A 66 5.12 0.38 -4.47
N MET A 67 4.94 1.57 -5.06
CA MET A 67 5.09 1.77 -6.51
C MET A 67 6.44 2.36 -6.90
N HIS A 68 6.94 3.35 -6.17
CA HIS A 68 8.15 4.10 -6.52
C HIS A 68 9.00 4.40 -5.30
N ILE A 69 10.32 4.47 -5.49
CA ILE A 69 11.29 4.96 -4.52
C ILE A 69 11.99 6.16 -5.17
N GLU A 70 11.56 7.36 -4.81
CA GLU A 70 12.08 8.61 -5.40
C GLU A 70 13.15 9.27 -4.51
N PHE A 71 13.19 8.91 -3.22
CA PHE A 71 14.01 9.63 -2.26
C PHE A 71 15.51 9.50 -2.53
N LEU A 72 15.96 8.35 -3.03
CA LEU A 72 17.36 8.17 -3.43
C LEU A 72 17.78 9.15 -4.54
N SER A 73 16.91 9.36 -5.54
CA SER A 73 17.15 10.34 -6.61
C SER A 73 17.10 11.77 -6.07
N TYR A 74 16.20 12.06 -5.13
CA TYR A 74 16.15 13.35 -4.44
C TYR A 74 17.44 13.63 -3.65
N LEU A 75 17.95 12.66 -2.88
CA LEU A 75 19.20 12.79 -2.14
C LEU A 75 20.38 13.07 -3.08
N SER A 76 20.45 12.37 -4.22
CA SER A 76 21.47 12.61 -5.24
C SER A 76 21.38 14.03 -5.83
N TYR A 77 20.16 14.51 -6.14
CA TYR A 77 19.93 15.88 -6.61
C TYR A 77 20.39 16.93 -5.58
N MET A 78 20.21 16.66 -4.29
CA MET A 78 20.67 17.51 -3.19
C MET A 78 22.18 17.41 -2.92
N GLY A 79 22.93 16.63 -3.70
CA GLY A 79 24.38 16.47 -3.54
C GLY A 79 24.79 15.62 -2.34
N ILE A 80 23.87 14.82 -1.78
CA ILE A 80 24.17 13.90 -0.68
C ILE A 80 24.94 12.69 -1.24
N ALA A 81 26.16 12.48 -0.73
CA ALA A 81 27.00 11.37 -1.15
C ALA A 81 26.40 10.01 -0.75
N ILE A 82 26.64 9.01 -1.58
CA ILE A 82 26.29 7.62 -1.25
C ILE A 82 27.06 7.21 0.00
N SER A 83 26.34 6.68 0.99
CA SER A 83 26.87 6.13 2.23
C SER A 83 26.07 4.86 2.59
N PRO A 84 26.57 4.02 3.51
CA PRO A 84 25.82 2.83 3.94
C PRO A 84 24.38 3.15 4.37
N ASN A 85 24.16 4.25 5.09
CA ASN A 85 22.82 4.67 5.53
C ASN A 85 21.94 5.13 4.36
N VAL A 86 22.51 5.76 3.33
CA VAL A 86 21.76 6.11 2.11
C VAL A 86 21.35 4.83 1.38
N VAL A 87 22.22 3.83 1.31
CA VAL A 87 21.90 2.55 0.66
C VAL A 87 20.80 1.82 1.44
N THR A 88 20.98 1.61 2.75
CA THR A 88 19.99 0.85 3.55
C THR A 88 18.73 1.65 3.89
N GLY A 89 18.76 2.97 3.74
CA GLY A 89 17.62 3.85 3.96
C GLY A 89 16.64 3.89 2.79
N ASN A 90 17.03 3.38 1.62
CA ASN A 90 16.30 3.56 0.36
C ASN A 90 16.22 2.23 -0.40
N GLY A 91 15.09 1.96 -1.03
CA GLY A 91 14.84 0.71 -1.77
C GLY A 91 13.63 -0.03 -1.21
N MET A 92 12.91 -0.75 -2.08
CA MET A 92 11.70 -1.47 -1.67
C MET A 92 12.02 -2.69 -0.79
N ASP A 93 13.17 -3.29 -1.02
CA ASP A 93 13.77 -4.36 -0.23
C ASP A 93 14.13 -3.90 1.18
N PHE A 94 14.82 -2.76 1.29
CA PHE A 94 15.13 -2.19 2.59
C PHE A 94 13.90 -1.65 3.32
N LEU A 95 12.93 -1.08 2.60
CA LEU A 95 11.67 -0.63 3.18
C LEU A 95 10.97 -1.79 3.89
N VAL A 96 10.73 -2.90 3.19
CA VAL A 96 10.00 -4.04 3.77
C VAL A 96 10.83 -4.76 4.83
N GLY A 97 12.12 -5.00 4.59
CA GLY A 97 13.01 -5.68 5.54
C GLY A 97 13.18 -4.90 6.84
N ARG A 98 13.20 -3.57 6.77
CA ARG A 98 13.28 -2.70 7.96
C ARG A 98 12.06 -2.81 8.84
N LEU A 99 10.87 -3.01 8.29
CA LEU A 99 9.66 -3.21 9.08
C LEU A 99 9.78 -4.50 9.91
N SER A 100 10.09 -5.62 9.27
CA SER A 100 10.30 -6.89 9.97
C SER A 100 11.42 -6.80 11.00
N TYR A 101 12.55 -6.18 10.65
CA TYR A 101 13.69 -5.97 11.56
C TYR A 101 13.30 -5.16 12.79
N THR A 102 12.59 -4.04 12.60
CA THR A 102 12.26 -3.10 13.69
C THR A 102 11.30 -3.72 14.69
N PHE A 103 10.33 -4.52 14.22
CA PHE A 103 9.33 -5.16 15.08
C PHE A 103 9.71 -6.60 15.48
N GLY A 104 10.88 -7.09 15.09
CA GLY A 104 11.37 -8.43 15.45
C GLY A 104 10.56 -9.57 14.84
N LEU A 105 9.96 -9.34 13.67
CA LEU A 105 9.08 -10.30 12.98
C LEU A 105 9.87 -11.24 12.08
N SER A 106 9.51 -12.51 12.09
CA SER A 106 10.18 -13.58 11.35
C SER A 106 9.31 -14.25 10.28
N GLY A 107 8.10 -13.74 10.03
CA GLY A 107 7.21 -14.26 8.99
C GLY A 107 7.65 -13.85 7.58
N PRO A 108 6.86 -14.21 6.55
CA PRO A 108 7.14 -13.79 5.17
C PRO A 108 7.26 -12.28 5.04
N CYS A 109 8.22 -11.79 4.26
CA CYS A 109 8.52 -10.36 4.14
C CYS A 109 8.72 -10.00 2.67
N LEU A 110 7.81 -9.22 2.10
CA LEU A 110 7.92 -8.80 0.71
C LEU A 110 7.23 -7.47 0.40
N SER A 111 7.77 -6.81 -0.62
CA SER A 111 7.13 -5.68 -1.29
C SER A 111 6.53 -6.12 -2.63
N THR A 112 5.44 -5.46 -3.04
CA THR A 112 4.77 -5.69 -4.32
C THR A 112 4.52 -4.38 -5.06
N ASN A 113 4.65 -4.44 -6.38
CA ASN A 113 4.34 -3.34 -7.28
C ASN A 113 3.47 -3.85 -8.43
N THR A 114 2.16 -3.64 -8.30
CA THR A 114 1.16 -3.87 -9.34
C THR A 114 0.47 -2.55 -9.71
N ALA A 115 1.22 -1.45 -9.66
CA ALA A 115 0.71 -0.09 -9.82
C ALA A 115 -0.42 0.23 -8.82
N CYS A 116 -1.58 0.71 -9.28
CA CYS A 116 -2.66 1.21 -8.43
C CYS A 116 -3.26 0.14 -7.48
N SER A 117 -3.07 -1.16 -7.77
CA SER A 117 -3.61 -2.25 -6.95
C SER A 117 -2.64 -2.78 -5.89
N SER A 118 -1.42 -2.24 -5.81
CA SER A 118 -0.32 -2.83 -5.03
C SER A 118 -0.68 -3.14 -3.57
N SER A 119 -1.36 -2.23 -2.87
CA SER A 119 -1.77 -2.44 -1.47
C SER A 119 -2.81 -3.55 -1.32
N LEU A 120 -3.81 -3.63 -2.21
CA LEU A 120 -4.81 -4.70 -2.19
C LEU A 120 -4.22 -6.06 -2.61
N VAL A 121 -3.24 -6.07 -3.51
CA VAL A 121 -2.49 -7.28 -3.84
C VAL A 121 -1.62 -7.72 -2.65
N ALA A 122 -1.00 -6.78 -1.93
CA ALA A 122 -0.31 -7.09 -0.67
C ALA A 122 -1.28 -7.70 0.37
N THR A 123 -2.50 -7.18 0.48
CA THR A 123 -3.56 -7.77 1.33
C THR A 123 -3.94 -9.18 0.88
N HIS A 124 -4.06 -9.43 -0.43
CA HIS A 124 -4.32 -10.77 -0.96
C HIS A 124 -3.22 -11.76 -0.58
N LEU A 125 -1.95 -11.37 -0.72
CA LEU A 125 -0.81 -12.22 -0.36
C LEU A 125 -0.72 -12.47 1.15
N ALA A 126 -0.98 -11.44 1.97
CA ALA A 126 -1.08 -11.59 3.42
C ALA A 126 -2.18 -12.60 3.80
N ASN A 127 -3.38 -12.43 3.25
CA ASN A 127 -4.49 -13.37 3.47
C ASN A 127 -4.15 -14.79 3.00
N ALA A 128 -3.48 -14.93 1.85
CA ALA A 128 -3.08 -16.24 1.35
C ALA A 128 -2.10 -16.93 2.31
N ALA A 129 -1.09 -16.23 2.81
CA ALA A 129 -0.13 -16.80 3.77
C ALA A 129 -0.80 -17.23 5.08
N LEU A 130 -1.75 -16.44 5.60
CA LEU A 130 -2.55 -16.83 6.77
C LEU A 130 -3.37 -18.10 6.49
N VAL A 131 -4.10 -18.15 5.37
CA VAL A 131 -4.92 -19.32 5.00
C VAL A 131 -4.09 -20.59 4.81
N HIS A 132 -2.84 -20.47 4.35
CA HIS A 132 -1.91 -21.61 4.20
C HIS A 132 -1.05 -21.86 5.45
N CYS A 133 -1.34 -21.19 6.57
CA CYS A 133 -0.61 -21.31 7.83
C CYS A 133 0.90 -21.02 7.73
N GLU A 134 1.31 -20.12 6.82
CA GLU A 134 2.70 -19.64 6.72
C GLU A 134 3.01 -18.58 7.79
N SER A 135 1.98 -17.98 8.39
CA SER A 135 2.05 -17.06 9.53
C SER A 135 0.70 -17.04 10.27
N HIS A 136 0.68 -16.58 11.53
CA HIS A 136 -0.55 -16.43 12.31
C HIS A 136 -1.14 -15.01 12.29
N ALA A 137 -0.30 -14.04 11.92
CA ALA A 137 -0.65 -12.64 11.75
C ALA A 137 0.08 -12.06 10.55
N ALA A 138 -0.41 -10.94 10.00
CA ALA A 138 0.24 -10.25 8.91
C ALA A 138 -0.04 -8.74 8.96
N ALA A 139 0.98 -7.94 8.68
CA ALA A 139 0.82 -6.53 8.37
C ALA A 139 0.67 -6.35 6.86
N SER A 140 -0.49 -5.87 6.43
CA SER A 140 -0.74 -5.46 5.05
C SER A 140 -0.63 -3.94 4.94
N CYS A 141 0.32 -3.47 4.15
CA CYS A 141 0.67 -2.06 4.05
C CYS A 141 0.49 -1.55 2.62
N GLY A 142 0.19 -0.27 2.48
CA GLY A 142 0.23 0.48 1.25
C GLY A 142 0.90 1.81 1.49
N VAL A 143 1.86 2.20 0.66
CA VAL A 143 2.48 3.51 0.73
C VAL A 143 2.78 4.06 -0.66
N PHE A 144 2.48 5.34 -0.85
CA PHE A 144 2.75 6.04 -2.09
C PHE A 144 2.99 7.52 -1.81
N MET A 145 4.09 8.05 -2.37
CA MET A 145 4.45 9.47 -2.28
C MET A 145 5.02 10.03 -3.59
N VAL A 146 4.96 11.35 -3.72
CA VAL A 146 5.43 12.13 -4.86
C VAL A 146 6.43 13.17 -4.36
N LEU A 147 7.71 12.79 -4.34
CA LEU A 147 8.83 13.61 -3.89
C LEU A 147 9.47 14.40 -5.04
N LEU A 148 9.38 13.88 -6.26
CA LEU A 148 9.95 14.49 -7.46
C LEU A 148 8.88 14.78 -8.53
N PRO A 149 9.02 15.87 -9.30
CA PRO A 149 8.05 16.22 -10.34
C PRO A 149 8.01 15.23 -11.51
N GLY A 150 9.04 14.39 -11.65
CA GLY A 150 9.22 13.47 -12.77
C GLY A 150 8.07 12.47 -12.94
N THR A 151 7.62 11.84 -11.86
CA THR A 151 6.54 10.84 -11.97
C THR A 151 5.19 11.49 -12.27
N MET A 152 4.93 12.68 -11.73
CA MET A 152 3.75 13.49 -12.06
C MET A 152 3.75 13.92 -13.52
N ALA A 153 4.90 14.36 -14.04
CA ALA A 153 5.08 14.70 -15.44
C ALA A 153 4.86 13.49 -16.36
N GLY A 154 5.44 12.34 -16.00
CA GLY A 154 5.33 11.09 -16.76
C GLY A 154 3.89 10.60 -16.88
N ILE A 155 3.17 10.48 -15.75
CA ILE A 155 1.78 10.02 -15.76
C ILE A 155 0.84 11.02 -16.46
N SER A 156 1.15 12.33 -16.40
CA SER A 156 0.41 13.36 -17.15
C SER A 156 0.50 13.15 -18.67
N GLN A 157 1.56 12.53 -19.21
CA GLN A 157 1.66 12.24 -20.64
C GLN A 157 0.67 11.15 -21.08
N LEU A 158 0.25 10.27 -20.17
CA LEU A 158 -0.78 9.28 -20.44
C LEU A 158 -2.20 9.87 -20.46
N LYS A 159 -2.35 11.18 -20.21
CA LYS A 159 -3.64 11.87 -20.06
C LYS A 159 -4.55 11.20 -19.01
N ALA A 160 -3.96 10.52 -18.03
CA ALA A 160 -4.69 9.84 -16.97
C ALA A 160 -5.12 10.78 -15.83
N LEU A 161 -4.53 11.97 -15.75
CA LEU A 161 -4.77 12.93 -14.68
C LEU A 161 -5.79 13.99 -15.06
N SER A 162 -6.72 14.26 -14.15
CA SER A 162 -7.64 15.39 -14.27
C SER A 162 -6.89 16.72 -14.14
N PRO A 163 -7.11 17.71 -15.02
CA PRO A 163 -6.56 19.06 -14.88
C PRO A 163 -6.99 19.76 -13.57
N GLU A 164 -8.18 19.42 -13.06
CA GLU A 164 -8.71 19.91 -11.79
C GLU A 164 -8.19 19.15 -10.57
N GLY A 165 -7.44 18.06 -10.79
CA GLY A 165 -6.88 17.20 -9.74
C GLY A 165 -7.93 16.54 -8.85
N ARG A 166 -9.11 16.24 -9.39
CA ARG A 166 -10.21 15.58 -8.68
C ARG A 166 -10.68 14.35 -9.44
N CYS A 167 -11.01 13.29 -8.72
CA CYS A 167 -11.73 12.15 -9.30
C CYS A 167 -13.22 12.49 -9.38
N LYS A 168 -13.73 12.73 -10.59
CA LYS A 168 -15.17 12.97 -10.85
C LYS A 168 -15.89 11.64 -11.06
N THR A 169 -15.84 10.78 -10.05
CA THR A 169 -16.27 9.38 -10.12
C THR A 169 -17.75 9.28 -10.51
N LEU A 170 -18.04 8.54 -11.60
CA LEU A 170 -19.38 8.34 -12.19
C LEU A 170 -20.04 9.61 -12.78
N ASP A 171 -19.34 10.74 -12.82
CA ASP A 171 -19.85 11.96 -13.44
C ASP A 171 -19.59 11.96 -14.95
N SER A 172 -20.53 12.51 -15.74
CA SER A 172 -20.37 12.66 -17.19
C SER A 172 -19.20 13.57 -17.61
N SER A 173 -18.73 14.42 -16.69
CA SER A 173 -17.62 15.36 -16.88
C SER A 173 -16.26 14.78 -16.46
N ALA A 174 -16.17 13.47 -16.21
CA ALA A 174 -14.95 12.83 -15.79
C ALA A 174 -13.85 12.92 -16.86
N ASP A 175 -12.65 13.32 -16.42
CA ASP A 175 -11.54 13.75 -17.29
C ASP A 175 -10.18 13.24 -16.79
N GLY A 176 -10.19 12.18 -15.97
CA GLY A 176 -9.02 11.60 -15.31
C GLY A 176 -9.14 11.60 -13.80
N TYR A 177 -8.10 11.10 -13.12
CA TYR A 177 -8.07 11.01 -11.67
C TYR A 177 -7.27 12.17 -11.04
N GLY A 178 -7.62 12.51 -9.80
CA GLY A 178 -6.82 13.36 -8.93
C GLY A 178 -5.76 12.53 -8.21
N ARG A 179 -4.48 12.85 -8.41
CA ARG A 179 -3.38 12.11 -7.76
C ARG A 179 -3.20 12.57 -6.31
N GLY A 180 -2.91 11.65 -5.42
CA GLY A 180 -2.57 11.97 -4.04
C GLY A 180 -1.60 10.98 -3.43
N GLU A 181 -1.02 11.36 -2.31
CA GLU A 181 -0.15 10.55 -1.46
C GLU A 181 -0.95 9.82 -0.37
N GLY A 182 -0.40 8.75 0.18
CA GLY A 182 -1.06 8.02 1.26
C GLY A 182 -0.20 6.92 1.87
N CYS A 183 -0.51 6.59 3.12
CA CYS A 183 -0.01 5.41 3.82
C CYS A 183 -1.15 4.75 4.58
N THR A 184 -1.24 3.42 4.49
CA THR A 184 -2.23 2.61 5.20
C THR A 184 -1.56 1.34 5.70
N VAL A 185 -1.90 0.92 6.92
CA VAL A 185 -1.50 -0.37 7.47
C VAL A 185 -2.73 -1.04 8.08
N ALA A 186 -2.89 -2.33 7.81
CA ALA A 186 -3.89 -3.18 8.45
C ALA A 186 -3.20 -4.42 9.03
N THR A 187 -3.45 -4.68 10.31
CA THR A 187 -3.11 -5.96 10.95
C THR A 187 -4.20 -6.98 10.63
N ILE A 188 -3.83 -8.13 10.09
CA ILE A 188 -4.72 -9.23 9.74
C ILE A 188 -4.28 -10.45 10.56
N GLU A 189 -5.22 -11.10 11.24
CA GLU A 189 -4.95 -12.25 12.09
C GLU A 189 -5.93 -13.38 11.78
N LEU A 190 -5.48 -14.62 11.97
CA LEU A 190 -6.41 -15.75 12.08
C LEU A 190 -7.11 -15.65 13.42
N VAL A 191 -8.42 -15.41 13.39
CA VAL A 191 -9.24 -15.31 14.60
C VAL A 191 -10.41 -16.27 14.55
N ASP A 192 -10.70 -16.91 15.67
CA ASP A 192 -11.94 -17.64 15.86
C ASP A 192 -13.12 -16.66 15.95
N HIS A 193 -14.30 -17.11 15.53
CA HIS A 193 -15.53 -16.34 15.61
C HIS A 193 -15.83 -15.98 17.08
N GLY A 194 -15.45 -14.77 17.50
CA GLY A 194 -15.55 -14.30 18.88
C GLY A 194 -14.61 -13.16 19.24
N ASN A 195 -13.54 -12.94 18.45
CA ASN A 195 -12.64 -11.81 18.64
C ASN A 195 -13.21 -10.50 18.08
N LEU A 196 -12.81 -9.38 18.69
CA LEU A 196 -13.22 -8.00 18.35
C LEU A 196 -12.57 -7.49 17.05
N ALA A 197 -12.76 -8.20 15.94
CA ALA A 197 -12.30 -7.79 14.62
C ALA A 197 -13.14 -6.61 14.08
N ILE A 198 -12.48 -5.69 13.36
CA ILE A 198 -13.17 -4.57 12.69
C ILE A 198 -14.00 -5.07 11.49
N ALA A 199 -13.46 -6.05 10.76
CA ALA A 199 -14.10 -6.72 9.64
C ALA A 199 -13.47 -8.10 9.43
N PHE A 200 -14.18 -8.97 8.70
CA PHE A 200 -13.68 -10.27 8.26
C PHE A 200 -13.43 -10.25 6.76
N ILE A 201 -12.28 -10.78 6.32
CA ILE A 201 -11.97 -10.97 4.90
C ILE A 201 -12.61 -12.29 4.46
N CYS A 202 -13.74 -12.23 3.76
CA CYS A 202 -14.42 -13.44 3.28
C CYS A 202 -13.67 -14.11 2.13
N ASN A 203 -13.15 -13.31 1.19
CA ASN A 203 -12.32 -13.80 0.09
C ASN A 203 -11.53 -12.67 -0.56
N THR A 204 -10.40 -13.00 -1.18
CA THR A 204 -9.63 -12.11 -2.04
C THR A 204 -9.25 -12.85 -3.33
N VAL A 205 -9.29 -12.15 -4.46
CA VAL A 205 -8.89 -12.70 -5.76
C VAL A 205 -8.09 -11.65 -6.51
N VAL A 206 -7.10 -12.08 -7.27
CA VAL A 206 -6.33 -11.24 -8.21
C VAL A 206 -6.33 -11.90 -9.57
N ASN A 207 -6.54 -11.12 -10.64
CA ASN A 207 -6.35 -11.54 -12.02
C ASN A 207 -5.73 -10.40 -12.84
N GLN A 208 -5.54 -10.63 -14.14
CA GLN A 208 -5.05 -9.65 -15.09
C GLN A 208 -6.03 -9.47 -16.23
N ASP A 209 -6.05 -8.27 -16.80
CA ASP A 209 -6.91 -7.93 -17.94
C ASP A 209 -6.54 -8.74 -19.19
N GLY A 210 -5.26 -9.10 -19.33
CA GLY A 210 -4.75 -9.87 -20.46
C GLY A 210 -4.59 -9.02 -21.72
N ARG A 211 -4.78 -9.61 -22.91
CA ARG A 211 -4.68 -8.86 -24.17
C ARG A 211 -5.98 -8.11 -24.43
N CYS A 212 -5.90 -6.78 -24.42
CA CYS A 212 -7.05 -5.88 -24.59
C CYS A 212 -6.81 -4.85 -25.71
N SER A 213 -7.68 -3.85 -25.83
CA SER A 213 -7.59 -2.81 -26.88
C SER A 213 -6.32 -1.95 -26.78
N SER A 214 -5.75 -1.80 -25.58
CA SER A 214 -4.41 -1.28 -25.34
C SER A 214 -3.90 -1.78 -23.99
N LEU A 215 -2.60 -1.60 -23.72
CA LEU A 215 -1.99 -2.01 -22.45
C LEU A 215 -2.59 -1.30 -21.22
N THR A 216 -3.08 -0.06 -21.40
CA THR A 216 -3.61 0.77 -20.32
C THR A 216 -5.14 0.82 -20.30
N ALA A 217 -5.80 0.15 -21.23
CA ALA A 217 -7.26 0.13 -21.28
C ALA A 217 -7.81 -0.93 -20.30
N PRO A 218 -8.73 -0.57 -19.41
CA PRO A 218 -9.35 -1.53 -18.50
C PRO A 218 -10.20 -2.55 -19.27
N HIS A 219 -10.25 -3.79 -18.78
CA HIS A 219 -11.02 -4.85 -19.40
C HIS A 219 -12.22 -5.32 -18.55
N GLY A 220 -13.40 -4.78 -18.88
CA GLY A 220 -14.66 -5.09 -18.19
C GLY A 220 -14.94 -6.58 -17.97
N PRO A 221 -14.81 -7.47 -18.99
CA PRO A 221 -14.99 -8.90 -18.83
C PRO A 221 -14.05 -9.54 -17.79
N SER A 222 -12.77 -9.16 -17.75
CA SER A 222 -11.82 -9.68 -16.75
C SER A 222 -12.18 -9.22 -15.33
N GLN A 223 -12.61 -7.97 -15.17
CA GLN A 223 -13.05 -7.44 -13.89
C GLN A 223 -14.38 -8.08 -13.41
N ALA A 224 -15.32 -8.33 -14.31
CA ALA A 224 -16.56 -9.03 -13.99
C ALA A 224 -16.28 -10.49 -13.57
N ALA A 225 -15.36 -11.17 -14.27
CA ALA A 225 -14.91 -12.51 -13.90
C ALA A 225 -14.23 -12.53 -12.52
N LEU A 226 -13.42 -11.51 -12.20
CA LEU A 226 -12.78 -11.34 -10.90
C LEU A 226 -13.81 -11.28 -9.76
N ILE A 227 -14.81 -10.40 -9.89
CA ILE A 227 -15.87 -10.20 -8.88
C ILE A 227 -16.69 -11.48 -8.72
N THR A 228 -17.08 -12.11 -9.83
CA THR A 228 -17.84 -13.37 -9.81
C THR A 228 -17.07 -14.48 -9.12
N ARG A 229 -15.76 -14.60 -9.39
CA ARG A 229 -14.89 -15.57 -8.74
C ARG A 229 -14.77 -15.31 -7.24
N ALA A 230 -14.62 -14.05 -6.81
CA ALA A 230 -14.52 -13.70 -5.40
C ALA A 230 -15.79 -14.08 -4.62
N LEU A 231 -16.97 -13.76 -5.16
CA LEU A 231 -18.26 -14.16 -4.57
C LEU A 231 -18.44 -15.68 -4.53
N SER A 232 -18.10 -16.37 -5.62
CA SER A 232 -18.19 -17.83 -5.69
C SER A 232 -17.26 -18.51 -4.70
N ASN A 233 -16.00 -18.05 -4.57
CA ASN A 233 -15.04 -18.60 -3.61
C ASN A 233 -15.49 -18.36 -2.16
N ALA A 234 -16.17 -17.24 -1.90
CA ALA A 234 -16.75 -16.93 -0.59
C ALA A 234 -18.04 -17.72 -0.29
N GLY A 235 -18.63 -18.42 -1.27
CA GLY A 235 -19.95 -19.03 -1.14
C GLY A 235 -21.08 -18.02 -0.94
N MET A 236 -20.91 -16.79 -1.41
CA MET A 236 -21.84 -15.68 -1.16
C MET A 236 -22.63 -15.29 -2.41
N PRO A 237 -23.97 -15.11 -2.31
CA PRO A 237 -24.77 -14.60 -3.42
C PRO A 237 -24.56 -13.08 -3.58
N PRO A 238 -24.63 -12.52 -4.81
CA PRO A 238 -24.47 -11.08 -5.03
C PRO A 238 -25.43 -10.19 -4.22
N SER A 239 -26.61 -10.71 -3.86
CA SER A 239 -27.63 -9.99 -3.07
C SER A 239 -27.22 -9.67 -1.63
N ILE A 240 -26.15 -10.31 -1.12
CA ILE A 240 -25.59 -10.00 0.20
C ILE A 240 -24.88 -8.63 0.20
N LEU A 241 -24.37 -8.18 -0.95
CA LEU A 241 -23.58 -6.96 -1.05
C LEU A 241 -24.46 -5.73 -0.79
N LYS A 242 -24.14 -5.00 0.28
CA LYS A 242 -24.82 -3.74 0.64
C LYS A 242 -24.06 -2.51 0.16
N TYR A 243 -22.76 -2.65 -0.02
CA TYR A 243 -21.87 -1.56 -0.41
C TYR A 243 -20.78 -2.10 -1.33
N LEU A 244 -20.42 -1.31 -2.34
CA LEU A 244 -19.34 -1.61 -3.26
C LEU A 244 -18.41 -0.39 -3.33
N ALA A 245 -17.20 -0.54 -2.80
CA ALA A 245 -16.12 0.41 -3.05
C ALA A 245 -15.53 0.12 -4.44
N ILE A 246 -15.64 1.07 -5.37
CA ILE A 246 -15.09 0.96 -6.72
C ILE A 246 -13.72 1.66 -6.82
N HIS A 247 -12.91 1.30 -7.81
CA HIS A 247 -11.64 2.00 -8.07
C HIS A 247 -11.87 3.50 -8.38
N GLY A 248 -12.92 3.80 -9.13
CA GLY A 248 -13.52 5.13 -9.16
C GLY A 248 -12.62 6.26 -9.68
N THR A 249 -11.71 5.98 -10.61
CA THR A 249 -10.73 6.96 -11.13
C THR A 249 -11.35 8.17 -11.82
N GLY A 250 -12.58 8.08 -12.34
CA GLY A 250 -13.17 9.17 -13.12
C GLY A 250 -12.57 9.26 -14.54
N THR A 251 -12.47 8.12 -15.21
CA THR A 251 -11.91 7.95 -16.56
C THR A 251 -12.92 7.33 -17.51
#